data_AF-A0A2V7FMJ4-F1
#
_entry.id   AF-A0A2V7FMJ4-F1
#
_cell.length_a   1.000
_cell.length_b   1.000
_cell.length_c   1.000
_cell.angle_alpha   90.00
_cell.angle_beta   90.00
_cell.angle_gamma   90.00
#
_symmetry.space_group_name_H-M   'P 1'
#
loop_
_entity.id
_entity.type
_entity.pdbx_description
1 polymer ?
#
loop_
_entity_poly.entity_id
_entity_poly.type
_entity_poly.pdbx_seq_one_letter_code
_entity_poly.pdbx_strand_id
1 'polypeptide(L)'
;LNGGTLAINSVFDKDEGDIGYLRAPPPPPPHLLAFSVALLAGGQLLGFALPPAFRFDYAICLVLSILYSVPPFRFKAVAGVDWVINMWGFGTLTPFAAWAATGRPLDVGHALVLLGFCPLFAGLYPLTQLYQLEEDRRRGDLWVRAWLLVVPLAMWLAVLAPWYGRRDGLSAAAHQRAMYRALGVWAVTDLAVLLVFAR
;
A
#
# COMPACT_ATOMS: atom_id res chain seq x y z
N LEU A 1 -7.03 15.17 -10.08
CA LEU A 1 -6.70 14.63 -8.75
C LEU A 1 -5.19 14.32 -8.64
N ASN A 2 -4.67 13.30 -9.33
CA ASN A 2 -3.28 12.81 -9.18
C ASN A 2 -2.16 13.89 -9.25
N GLY A 3 -2.25 14.84 -10.19
CA GLY A 3 -1.24 15.91 -10.27
C GLY A 3 -1.22 16.80 -9.02
N GLY A 4 -2.40 17.10 -8.46
CA GLY A 4 -2.51 17.86 -7.22
C GLY A 4 -2.01 17.08 -6.00
N THR A 5 -2.34 15.78 -5.92
CA THR A 5 -1.89 14.92 -4.81
C THR A 5 -0.38 14.69 -4.81
N LEU A 6 0.23 14.54 -6.00
CA LEU A 6 1.68 14.46 -6.13
C LEU A 6 2.35 15.79 -5.74
N ALA A 7 1.80 16.91 -6.20
CA ALA A 7 2.33 18.23 -5.89
C ALA A 7 2.29 18.55 -4.38
N ILE A 8 1.18 18.23 -3.68
CA ILE A 8 1.12 18.42 -2.21
C ILE A 8 2.09 17.49 -1.50
N ASN A 9 2.22 16.24 -1.97
CA ASN A 9 3.16 15.29 -1.41
C ASN A 9 4.60 15.83 -1.48
N SER A 10 5.06 16.30 -2.65
CA SER A 10 6.41 16.88 -2.84
C SER A 10 6.67 18.13 -1.99
N VAL A 11 5.65 18.99 -1.77
CA VAL A 11 5.79 20.18 -0.90
C VAL A 11 6.16 19.81 0.53
N PHE A 12 5.58 18.74 1.06
CA PHE A 12 5.75 18.33 2.46
C PHE A 12 6.81 17.26 2.69
N ASP A 13 7.18 16.49 1.65
CA ASP A 13 8.29 15.53 1.73
C ASP A 13 9.65 16.20 1.58
N LYS A 14 9.81 17.15 0.65
CA LYS A 14 11.11 17.78 0.35
C LYS A 14 12.22 16.74 0.18
N ASP A 15 11.93 15.69 -0.60
CA ASP A 15 12.85 14.59 -0.82
C ASP A 15 14.18 15.06 -1.39
N GLU A 16 15.28 14.51 -0.89
CA GLU A 16 16.64 14.74 -1.39
C GLU A 16 17.24 13.49 -2.04
N GLY A 17 16.61 12.33 -1.84
CA GLY A 17 17.01 11.03 -2.39
C GLY A 17 16.24 10.62 -3.64
N ASP A 18 16.58 9.44 -4.18
CA ASP A 18 15.96 8.88 -5.38
C ASP A 18 14.42 8.79 -5.24
N ILE A 19 13.69 9.52 -6.08
CA ILE A 19 12.22 9.51 -6.10
C ILE A 19 11.68 9.82 -7.50
N GLY A 20 10.58 9.17 -7.89
CA GLY A 20 9.83 9.56 -9.11
C GLY A 20 10.67 9.58 -10.39
N TYR A 21 11.59 8.61 -10.54
CA TYR A 21 12.56 8.51 -11.64
C TYR A 21 13.68 9.58 -11.65
N LEU A 22 13.83 10.35 -10.56
CA LEU A 22 14.90 11.32 -10.35
C LEU A 22 15.86 10.81 -9.28
N ARG A 23 17.17 10.86 -9.54
CA ARG A 23 18.19 10.51 -8.52
C ARG A 23 18.47 11.65 -7.52
N ALA A 24 18.36 12.87 -8.01
CA ALA A 24 18.58 14.09 -7.23
C ALA A 24 17.43 15.06 -7.57
N PRO A 25 16.25 14.89 -6.95
CA PRO A 25 15.13 15.78 -7.22
C PRO A 25 15.48 17.23 -6.86
N PRO A 26 15.10 18.21 -7.69
CA PRO A 26 15.27 19.62 -7.34
C PRO A 26 14.33 20.00 -6.19
N PRO A 27 14.63 21.08 -5.44
CA PRO A 27 13.74 21.56 -4.40
C PRO A 27 12.37 21.96 -4.97
N PRO A 28 11.28 21.82 -4.20
CA PRO A 28 9.94 22.22 -4.66
C PRO A 28 9.89 23.69 -5.07
N PRO A 29 9.29 24.04 -6.22
CA PRO A 29 9.16 25.43 -6.65
C PRO A 29 8.24 26.22 -5.71
N PRO A 30 8.44 27.56 -5.59
CA PRO A 30 7.83 28.40 -4.55
C PRO A 30 6.29 28.48 -4.56
N HIS A 31 5.63 28.00 -5.62
CA HIS A 31 4.16 28.03 -5.76
C HIS A 31 3.53 26.63 -5.90
N LEU A 32 4.28 25.56 -5.65
CA LEU A 32 3.78 24.20 -5.84
C LEU A 32 2.57 23.88 -4.96
N LEU A 33 2.53 24.40 -3.72
CA LEU A 33 1.39 24.22 -2.83
C LEU A 33 0.12 24.88 -3.37
N ALA A 34 0.22 26.14 -3.81
CA ALA A 34 -0.91 26.86 -4.38
C ALA A 34 -1.42 26.17 -5.65
N PHE A 35 -0.49 25.73 -6.51
CA PHE A 35 -0.82 24.95 -7.71
C PHE A 35 -1.54 23.63 -7.36
N SER A 36 -1.04 22.90 -6.36
CA SER A 36 -1.67 21.68 -5.87
C SER A 36 -3.10 21.94 -5.38
N VAL A 37 -3.29 22.92 -4.50
CA VAL A 37 -4.61 23.26 -3.95
C VAL A 37 -5.56 23.67 -5.07
N ALA A 38 -5.09 24.46 -6.05
CA ALA A 38 -5.89 24.84 -7.21
C ALA A 38 -6.32 23.62 -8.04
N LEU A 39 -5.44 22.64 -8.28
CA LEU A 39 -5.79 21.41 -8.98
C LEU A 39 -6.78 20.53 -8.21
N LEU A 40 -6.60 20.41 -6.88
CA LEU A 40 -7.47 19.59 -6.02
C LEU A 40 -8.86 20.22 -5.91
N ALA A 41 -8.93 21.50 -5.54
CA ALA A 41 -10.18 22.23 -5.42
C ALA A 41 -10.87 22.37 -6.77
N GLY A 42 -10.13 22.74 -7.83
CA GLY A 42 -10.64 22.83 -9.19
C GLY A 42 -11.19 21.51 -9.69
N GLY A 43 -10.52 20.39 -9.43
CA GLY A 43 -11.04 19.08 -9.80
C GLY A 43 -12.28 18.67 -9.01
N GLN A 44 -12.38 19.01 -7.72
CA GLN A 44 -13.61 18.79 -6.95
C GLN A 44 -14.78 19.63 -7.49
N LEU A 45 -14.51 20.90 -7.84
CA LEU A 45 -15.51 21.79 -8.46
C LEU A 45 -15.99 21.23 -9.80
N LEU A 46 -15.08 20.78 -10.65
CA LEU A 46 -15.43 20.10 -11.91
C LEU A 46 -16.20 18.79 -11.66
N GLY A 47 -15.90 18.09 -10.55
CA GLY A 47 -16.64 16.91 -10.12
C GLY A 47 -18.14 17.14 -9.94
N PHE A 48 -18.59 18.36 -9.61
CA PHE A 48 -20.02 18.69 -9.53
C PHE A 48 -20.75 18.59 -10.88
N ALA A 49 -20.04 18.55 -12.01
CA ALA A 49 -20.63 18.26 -13.31
C ALA A 49 -20.88 16.75 -13.55
N LEU A 50 -20.35 15.87 -12.69
CA LEU A 50 -20.46 14.42 -12.79
C LEU A 50 -21.51 13.86 -11.81
N PRO A 51 -21.87 12.56 -11.91
CA PRO A 51 -22.84 11.94 -11.00
C PRO A 51 -22.46 12.06 -9.50
N PRO A 52 -23.43 12.02 -8.58
CA PRO A 52 -23.16 12.17 -7.14
C PRO A 52 -22.10 11.21 -6.59
N ALA A 53 -22.09 9.95 -7.02
CA ALA A 53 -21.11 8.96 -6.60
C ALA A 53 -19.66 9.43 -6.90
N PHE A 54 -19.42 10.02 -8.08
CA PHE A 54 -18.11 10.56 -8.45
C PHE A 54 -17.72 11.74 -7.54
N ARG A 55 -18.68 12.64 -7.24
CA ARG A 55 -18.44 13.82 -6.40
C ARG A 55 -17.95 13.42 -5.01
N PHE A 56 -18.59 12.41 -4.41
CA PHE A 56 -18.24 11.91 -3.09
C PHE A 56 -16.93 11.12 -3.11
N ASP A 57 -16.72 10.27 -4.11
CA ASP A 57 -15.47 9.54 -4.27
C ASP A 57 -14.27 10.49 -4.42
N TYR A 58 -14.40 11.52 -5.26
CA TYR A 58 -13.39 12.56 -5.39
C TYR A 58 -13.14 13.27 -4.04
N ALA A 59 -14.20 13.63 -3.31
CA ALA A 59 -14.08 14.31 -2.03
C ALA A 59 -13.34 13.44 -1.00
N ILE A 60 -13.64 12.14 -0.96
CA ILE A 60 -12.92 11.17 -0.12
C ILE A 60 -11.44 11.15 -0.51
N CYS A 61 -11.13 11.01 -1.80
CA CYS A 61 -9.75 10.96 -2.26
C CYS A 61 -8.99 12.28 -2.02
N LEU A 62 -9.66 13.42 -2.13
CA LEU A 62 -9.11 14.74 -1.79
C LEU A 62 -8.74 14.78 -0.31
N VAL A 63 -9.67 14.42 0.58
CA VAL A 63 -9.43 14.38 2.03
C VAL A 63 -8.29 13.42 2.36
N LEU A 64 -8.31 12.21 1.80
CA LEU A 64 -7.23 11.24 1.99
C LEU A 64 -5.88 11.80 1.53
N SER A 65 -5.81 12.51 0.40
CA SER A 65 -4.56 13.09 -0.09
C SER A 65 -3.97 14.15 0.86
N ILE A 66 -4.84 14.93 1.52
CA ILE A 66 -4.44 15.93 2.52
C ILE A 66 -3.96 15.21 3.78
N LEU A 67 -4.77 14.30 4.34
CA LEU A 67 -4.41 13.55 5.55
C LEU A 67 -3.13 12.72 5.38
N TYR A 68 -2.92 12.20 4.17
CA TYR A 68 -1.73 11.46 3.81
C TYR A 68 -0.47 12.32 3.81
N SER A 69 -0.55 13.56 3.35
CA SER A 69 0.63 14.38 3.06
C SER A 69 0.93 15.49 4.08
N VAL A 70 -0.09 16.04 4.73
CA VAL A 70 -0.01 17.31 5.48
C VAL A 70 0.05 17.06 7.00
N PRO A 71 0.94 17.74 7.76
CA PRO A 71 0.91 17.73 9.23
C PRO A 71 -0.40 18.31 9.80
N PRO A 72 -0.86 17.86 10.98
CA PRO A 72 -0.19 16.94 11.90
C PRO A 72 -0.40 15.45 11.57
N PHE A 73 -1.29 15.10 10.63
CA PHE A 73 -1.65 13.70 10.38
C PHE A 73 -0.57 12.94 9.64
N ARG A 74 -0.15 13.44 8.45
CA ARG A 74 0.90 12.87 7.59
C ARG A 74 0.90 11.34 7.59
N PHE A 75 -0.25 10.72 7.26
CA PHE A 75 -0.44 9.28 7.39
C PHE A 75 0.55 8.42 6.60
N LYS A 76 1.19 8.98 5.57
CA LYS A 76 2.32 8.33 4.88
C LYS A 76 3.51 7.97 5.77
N ALA A 77 3.63 8.61 6.94
CA ALA A 77 4.68 8.34 7.92
C ALA A 77 4.24 7.37 9.02
N VAL A 78 2.98 6.91 8.99
CA VAL A 78 2.41 6.01 9.99
C VAL A 78 2.36 4.60 9.42
N ALA A 79 3.15 3.70 10.02
CA ALA A 79 3.34 2.35 9.54
C ALA A 79 2.00 1.62 9.28
N GLY A 80 1.81 1.18 8.03
CA GLY A 80 0.66 0.42 7.58
C GLY A 80 -0.60 1.26 7.29
N VAL A 81 -0.68 2.50 7.78
CA VAL A 81 -1.81 3.39 7.44
C VAL A 81 -1.67 3.88 6.01
N ASP A 82 -0.46 4.18 5.58
CA ASP A 82 -0.12 4.49 4.20
C ASP A 82 -0.45 3.32 3.24
N TRP A 83 -0.15 2.07 3.60
CA TRP A 83 -0.48 0.87 2.87
C TRP A 83 -2.00 0.72 2.72
N VAL A 84 -2.74 0.92 3.81
CA VAL A 84 -4.21 0.94 3.80
C VAL A 84 -4.75 2.05 2.90
N ILE A 85 -4.22 3.26 2.99
CA ILE A 85 -4.67 4.39 2.16
C ILE A 85 -4.37 4.13 0.69
N ASN A 86 -3.21 3.55 0.35
CA ASN A 86 -2.84 3.29 -1.04
C ASN A 86 -3.64 2.12 -1.63
N MET A 87 -3.87 1.04 -0.88
CA MET A 87 -4.69 -0.08 -1.38
C MET A 87 -6.14 0.33 -1.62
N TRP A 88 -6.71 1.17 -0.75
CA TRP A 88 -8.08 1.66 -0.93
C TRP A 88 -8.14 2.77 -1.96
N GLY A 89 -7.25 3.76 -1.87
CA GLY A 89 -7.20 4.93 -2.74
C GLY A 89 -6.89 4.58 -4.19
N PHE A 90 -5.72 3.98 -4.44
CA PHE A 90 -5.34 3.58 -5.80
C PHE A 90 -6.01 2.27 -6.23
N GLY A 91 -6.13 1.31 -5.32
CA GLY A 91 -6.72 0.01 -5.64
C GLY A 91 -8.23 0.07 -5.86
N THR A 92 -9.03 0.73 -5.01
CA THR A 92 -10.50 0.70 -5.16
C THR A 92 -11.11 2.02 -5.59
N LEU A 93 -10.79 3.14 -4.93
CA LEU A 93 -11.45 4.42 -5.16
C LEU A 93 -11.13 4.96 -6.56
N THR A 94 -9.87 4.87 -7.01
CA THR A 94 -9.48 5.33 -8.35
C THR A 94 -10.24 4.63 -9.49
N PRO A 95 -10.30 3.28 -9.58
CA PRO A 95 -11.12 2.63 -10.59
C PRO A 95 -12.63 2.81 -10.33
N PHE A 96 -13.07 2.94 -9.08
CA PHE A 96 -14.46 3.28 -8.77
C PHE A 96 -14.85 4.66 -9.30
N ALA A 97 -13.97 5.66 -9.24
CA ALA A 97 -14.20 6.97 -9.84
C ALA A 97 -14.54 6.84 -11.35
N ALA A 98 -13.81 5.97 -12.06
CA ALA A 98 -14.07 5.73 -13.48
C ALA A 98 -15.49 5.15 -13.70
N TRP A 99 -15.90 4.18 -12.88
CA TRP A 99 -17.24 3.61 -12.91
C TRP A 99 -18.31 4.65 -12.53
N ALA A 100 -18.10 5.37 -11.44
CA ALA A 100 -19.01 6.36 -10.89
C ALA A 100 -19.28 7.51 -11.88
N ALA A 101 -18.31 7.86 -12.71
CA ALA A 101 -18.47 8.85 -13.78
C ALA A 101 -19.53 8.44 -14.83
N THR A 102 -19.79 7.13 -15.00
CA THR A 102 -20.80 6.63 -15.95
C THR A 102 -22.24 6.87 -15.47
N GLY A 103 -22.45 7.13 -14.19
CA GLY A 103 -23.77 7.29 -13.57
C GLY A 103 -24.59 6.01 -13.47
N ARG A 104 -24.01 4.85 -13.83
CA ARG A 104 -24.67 3.55 -13.73
C ARG A 104 -24.71 3.08 -12.27
N PRO A 105 -25.79 2.38 -11.86
CA PRO A 105 -25.83 1.76 -10.53
C PRO A 105 -24.72 0.72 -10.40
N LEU A 106 -24.19 0.57 -9.18
CA LEU A 106 -23.17 -0.42 -8.87
C LEU A 106 -23.86 -1.73 -8.43
N ASP A 107 -23.83 -2.75 -9.28
CA ASP A 107 -24.21 -4.10 -8.88
C ASP A 107 -23.05 -4.84 -8.19
N VAL A 108 -23.38 -5.99 -7.61
CA VAL A 108 -22.46 -6.82 -6.83
C VAL A 108 -21.27 -7.30 -7.68
N GLY A 109 -21.48 -7.63 -8.96
CA GLY A 109 -20.41 -8.12 -9.83
C GLY A 109 -19.34 -7.06 -10.04
N HIS A 110 -19.76 -5.84 -10.41
CA HIS A 110 -18.84 -4.72 -10.56
C HIS A 110 -18.20 -4.32 -9.22
N ALA A 111 -18.96 -4.34 -8.12
CA ALA A 111 -18.42 -4.06 -6.78
C ALA A 111 -17.29 -5.04 -6.40
N LEU A 112 -17.46 -6.34 -6.66
CA LEU A 112 -16.44 -7.35 -6.40
C LEU A 112 -15.20 -7.17 -7.28
N VAL A 113 -15.38 -6.81 -8.55
CA VAL A 113 -14.24 -6.51 -9.45
C VAL A 113 -13.45 -5.31 -8.93
N LEU A 114 -14.13 -4.21 -8.60
CA LEU A 114 -13.49 -3.00 -8.05
C LEU A 114 -12.82 -3.26 -6.70
N LEU A 115 -13.45 -4.07 -5.84
CA LEU A 115 -12.86 -4.49 -4.57
C LEU A 115 -11.63 -5.39 -4.80
N GLY A 116 -11.62 -6.22 -5.84
CA GLY A 116 -10.51 -7.10 -6.20
C GLY A 116 -9.20 -6.37 -6.53
N PHE A 117 -9.27 -5.10 -6.95
CA PHE A 117 -8.08 -4.27 -7.12
C PHE A 117 -7.45 -3.81 -5.79
N CYS A 118 -8.19 -3.83 -4.67
CA CYS A 118 -7.67 -3.52 -3.34
C CYS A 118 -6.56 -4.51 -2.92
N PRO A 119 -6.80 -5.83 -2.83
CA PRO A 119 -5.74 -6.78 -2.47
C PRO A 119 -4.63 -6.86 -3.54
N LEU A 120 -4.93 -6.57 -4.81
CA LEU A 120 -3.91 -6.46 -5.86
C LEU A 120 -2.92 -5.33 -5.53
N PHE A 121 -3.41 -4.12 -5.23
CA PHE A 121 -2.55 -3.02 -4.80
C PHE A 121 -1.89 -3.28 -3.45
N ALA A 122 -2.58 -3.97 -2.53
CA ALA A 122 -1.99 -4.35 -1.25
C ALA A 122 -0.75 -5.25 -1.43
N GLY A 123 -0.73 -6.13 -2.45
CA GLY A 123 0.44 -6.95 -2.78
C GLY A 123 1.53 -6.19 -3.55
N LEU A 124 1.16 -5.22 -4.40
CA LEU A 124 2.12 -4.45 -5.21
C LEU A 124 2.78 -3.31 -4.44
N TYR A 125 2.07 -2.68 -3.50
CA TYR A 125 2.55 -1.49 -2.79
C TYR A 125 3.84 -1.73 -1.98
N PRO A 126 4.00 -2.84 -1.23
CA PRO A 126 5.26 -3.12 -0.55
C PRO A 126 6.47 -3.24 -1.51
N LEU A 127 6.25 -3.59 -2.80
CA LEU A 127 7.33 -3.63 -3.78
C LEU A 127 7.86 -2.24 -4.12
N THR A 128 7.02 -1.20 -4.06
CA THR A 128 7.48 0.18 -4.26
C THR A 128 8.28 0.70 -3.08
N GLN A 129 8.15 0.07 -1.90
CA GLN A 129 8.93 0.38 -0.70
C GLN A 129 10.34 -0.22 -0.73
N LEU A 130 10.64 -1.13 -1.65
CA LEU A 130 12.00 -1.69 -1.82
C LEU A 130 13.04 -0.60 -2.11
N TYR A 131 12.66 0.48 -2.79
CA TYR A 131 13.55 1.61 -3.08
C TYR A 131 13.95 2.41 -1.81
N GLN A 132 13.16 2.30 -0.74
CA GLN A 132 13.43 3.00 0.53
C GLN A 132 14.30 2.18 1.50
N LEU A 133 14.67 0.94 1.15
CA LEU A 133 15.48 0.06 2.00
C LEU A 133 16.81 0.69 2.45
N GLU A 134 17.48 1.43 1.57
CA GLU A 134 18.77 2.06 1.88
C GLU A 134 18.63 3.24 2.86
N GLU A 135 17.52 3.97 2.77
CA GLU A 135 17.20 5.05 3.70
C GLU A 135 16.78 4.48 5.07
N ASP A 136 15.97 3.42 5.06
CA ASP A 136 15.56 2.69 6.25
C ASP A 136 16.72 2.05 7.01
N ARG A 137 17.70 1.53 6.26
CA ARG A 137 18.95 1.01 6.82
C ARG A 137 19.76 2.13 7.47
N ARG A 138 19.81 3.32 6.86
CA ARG A 138 20.51 4.50 7.42
C ARG A 138 19.85 5.03 8.69
N ARG A 139 18.51 4.98 8.78
CA ARG A 139 17.75 5.37 9.97
C ARG A 139 17.79 4.33 11.11
N GLY A 140 18.27 3.11 10.83
CA GLY A 140 18.39 2.02 11.82
C GLY A 140 17.12 1.21 12.06
N ASP A 141 15.97 1.68 11.57
CA ASP A 141 14.65 1.08 11.76
C ASP A 141 14.49 -0.31 11.13
N LEU A 142 15.25 -0.59 10.06
CA LEU A 142 15.16 -1.85 9.33
C LEU A 142 15.66 -3.04 10.17
N TRP A 143 16.75 -2.85 10.90
CA TRP A 143 17.38 -3.94 11.67
C TRP A 143 16.50 -4.42 12.82
N VAL A 144 15.79 -3.49 13.48
CA VAL A 144 14.87 -3.81 14.57
C VAL A 144 13.70 -4.65 14.05
N ARG A 145 13.13 -4.28 12.90
CA ARG A 145 12.00 -4.99 12.32
C ARG A 145 12.40 -6.32 11.70
N ALA A 146 13.57 -6.41 11.06
CA ALA A 146 14.06 -7.64 10.44
C ALA A 146 14.14 -8.83 11.41
N TRP A 147 14.25 -8.59 12.72
CA TRP A 147 14.13 -9.64 13.74
C TRP A 147 12.80 -10.40 13.69
N LEU A 148 11.72 -9.77 13.21
CA LEU A 148 10.43 -10.44 13.00
C LEU A 148 10.52 -11.57 11.97
N LEU A 149 11.52 -11.58 11.08
CA LEU A 149 11.76 -12.66 10.11
C LEU A 149 12.37 -13.91 10.77
N VAL A 150 12.91 -13.81 11.98
CA VAL A 150 13.43 -14.98 12.72
C VAL A 150 12.29 -15.92 13.11
N VAL A 151 11.09 -15.38 13.38
CA VAL A 151 9.89 -16.16 13.73
C VAL A 151 9.47 -17.11 12.59
N PRO A 152 9.17 -16.65 11.36
CA PRO A 152 8.84 -17.54 10.26
C PRO A 152 9.99 -18.48 9.90
N LEU A 153 11.26 -18.03 9.97
CA LEU A 153 12.42 -18.91 9.76
C LEU A 153 12.42 -20.08 10.74
N ALA A 154 12.28 -19.82 12.05
CA ALA A 154 12.23 -20.85 13.07
C ALA A 154 11.04 -21.80 12.87
N MET A 155 9.87 -21.27 12.50
CA MET A 155 8.68 -22.07 12.23
C MET A 155 8.84 -22.96 10.99
N TRP A 156 9.45 -22.45 9.92
CA TRP A 156 9.77 -23.25 8.73
C TRP A 156 10.75 -24.38 9.06
N LEU A 157 11.80 -24.09 9.84
CA LEU A 157 12.74 -25.11 10.30
C LEU A 157 12.04 -26.17 11.15
N ALA A 158 11.13 -25.78 12.05
CA ALA A 158 10.37 -26.69 12.90
C ALA A 158 9.43 -27.61 12.11
N VAL A 159 8.92 -27.17 10.94
CA VAL A 159 8.08 -28.00 10.05
C VAL A 159 8.93 -28.85 9.11
N LEU A 160 9.90 -28.24 8.42
CA LEU A 160 10.63 -28.88 7.33
C LEU A 160 11.72 -29.82 7.82
N ALA A 161 12.46 -29.50 8.89
CA ALA A 161 13.55 -30.36 9.33
C ALA A 161 13.06 -31.75 9.78
N PRO A 162 12.01 -31.88 10.61
CA PRO A 162 11.47 -33.19 10.99
C PRO A 162 10.78 -33.90 9.83
N TRP A 163 10.10 -33.16 8.95
CA TRP A 163 9.46 -33.72 7.77
C TRP A 163 10.49 -34.34 6.82
N TYR A 164 11.55 -33.57 6.49
CA TYR A 164 12.60 -34.01 5.58
C TYR A 164 13.32 -35.25 6.10
N GLY A 165 13.61 -35.31 7.40
CA GLY A 165 14.28 -36.45 8.03
C GLY A 165 13.43 -37.72 8.13
N ARG A 166 12.11 -37.63 7.95
CA ARG A 166 11.19 -38.78 8.07
C ARG A 166 10.39 -39.08 6.80
N ARG A 167 10.56 -38.27 5.75
CA ARG A 167 9.69 -38.24 4.56
C ARG A 167 9.40 -39.60 3.95
N ASP A 168 10.38 -40.51 3.91
CA ASP A 168 10.26 -41.81 3.27
C ASP A 168 9.47 -42.82 4.12
N GLY A 169 9.31 -42.57 5.42
CA GLY A 169 8.56 -43.40 6.36
C GLY A 169 7.23 -42.78 6.83
N LEU A 170 6.83 -41.63 6.29
CA LEU A 170 5.59 -40.97 6.68
C LEU A 170 4.39 -41.59 5.95
N SER A 171 3.27 -41.74 6.68
CA SER A 171 2.00 -42.07 6.05
C SER A 171 1.42 -40.87 5.30
N ALA A 172 0.52 -41.11 4.34
CA ALA A 172 -0.16 -40.05 3.60
C ALA A 172 -0.85 -39.02 4.53
N ALA A 173 -1.50 -39.48 5.60
CA ALA A 173 -2.11 -38.60 6.59
C ALA A 173 -1.07 -37.74 7.34
N ALA A 174 0.14 -38.25 7.55
CA ALA A 174 1.23 -37.48 8.15
C ALA A 174 1.80 -36.43 7.19
N HIS A 175 1.92 -36.74 5.88
CA HIS A 175 2.24 -35.75 4.85
C HIS A 175 1.19 -34.64 4.80
N GLN A 176 -0.10 -34.98 4.81
CA GLN A 176 -1.19 -34.02 4.80
C GLN A 176 -1.16 -33.10 6.03
N ARG A 177 -0.90 -33.63 7.23
CA ARG A 177 -0.73 -32.81 8.44
C ARG A 177 0.47 -31.87 8.34
N ALA A 178 1.59 -32.32 7.79
CA ALA A 178 2.76 -31.47 7.57
C ALA A 178 2.46 -30.34 6.57
N MET A 179 1.71 -30.65 5.50
CA MET A 179 1.23 -29.65 4.52
C MET A 179 0.37 -28.57 5.19
N TYR A 180 -0.62 -28.93 6.01
CA TYR A 180 -1.44 -27.93 6.71
C TYR A 180 -0.65 -27.08 7.69
N ARG A 181 0.35 -27.66 8.37
CA ARG A 181 1.28 -26.88 9.21
C ARG A 181 2.08 -25.90 8.37
N ALA A 182 2.63 -26.35 7.23
CA ALA A 182 3.35 -25.48 6.30
C ALA A 182 2.48 -24.33 5.79
N LEU A 183 1.20 -24.57 5.47
CA LEU A 183 0.25 -23.51 5.12
C LEU A 183 0.09 -22.48 6.24
N GLY A 184 0.02 -22.94 7.51
CA GLY A 184 -0.01 -22.04 8.67
C GLY A 184 1.29 -21.22 8.82
N VAL A 185 2.45 -21.84 8.62
CA VAL A 185 3.75 -21.13 8.64
C VAL A 185 3.84 -20.12 7.49
N TRP A 186 3.28 -20.44 6.34
CA TRP A 186 3.22 -19.52 5.20
C TRP A 186 2.41 -18.26 5.55
N ALA A 187 1.21 -18.40 6.14
CA ALA A 187 0.43 -17.24 6.58
C ALA A 187 1.18 -16.35 7.59
N VAL A 188 1.94 -16.94 8.51
CA VAL A 188 2.81 -16.19 9.44
C VAL A 188 3.96 -15.49 8.71
N THR A 189 4.52 -16.13 7.67
CA THR A 189 5.55 -15.54 6.82
C THR A 189 5.02 -14.29 6.12
N ASP A 190 3.81 -14.36 5.55
CA ASP A 190 3.18 -13.23 4.88
C ASP A 190 2.95 -12.05 5.85
N LEU A 191 2.45 -12.34 7.05
CA LEU A 191 2.29 -11.33 8.10
C LEU A 191 3.61 -10.71 8.54
N ALA A 192 4.66 -11.52 8.73
CA ALA A 192 5.97 -11.03 9.10
C ALA A 192 6.58 -10.15 8.00
N VAL A 193 6.46 -10.54 6.74
CA VAL A 193 6.90 -9.74 5.59
C VAL A 193 6.13 -8.42 5.54
N LEU A 194 4.81 -8.44 5.74
CA LEU A 194 4.02 -7.20 5.83
C LEU A 194 4.49 -6.32 6.99
N LEU A 195 4.67 -6.85 8.20
CA LEU A 195 5.10 -6.04 9.34
C LEU A 195 6.53 -5.48 9.19
N VAL A 196 7.39 -6.16 8.43
CA VAL A 196 8.77 -5.72 8.20
C VAL A 196 8.84 -4.69 7.07
N PHE A 197 8.10 -4.90 5.99
CA PHE A 197 8.27 -4.19 4.72
C PHE A 197 7.07 -3.36 4.28
N ALA A 198 5.85 -3.64 4.77
CA ALA A 198 4.74 -2.71 4.64
C ALA A 198 4.96 -1.60 5.67
N ARG A 199 5.72 -0.60 5.23
CA ARG A 199 5.65 0.70 5.87
C ARG A 199 4.40 1.40 5.42
#